data_AF-A0A401I417-F1
#
_entry.id   AF-A0A401I417-F1
#
_cell.length_a   1.000
_cell.length_b   1.000
_cell.length_c   1.000
_cell.angle_alpha   90.00
_cell.angle_beta   90.00
_cell.angle_gamma   90.00
#
_symmetry.space_group_name_H-M   'P 1'
#
loop_
_entity.id
_entity.type
_entity.pdbx_description
1 polymer ?
#
loop_
_entity_poly.entity_id
_entity_poly.type
_entity_poly.pdbx_seq_one_letter_code
_entity_poly.pdbx_strand_id
1 'polypeptide(L)'
;MKKRPSTLLCAILALVLAIMPFQAVHADSPVTSTDFYVAYADEAIVQTARASRVMTPELASYLADEDQPLAVRAAVINAIGWESERTERAETFAQLTYNKPLTELAKTDLRGDERFVIGYLLAMDDYLDTNEAEVWLADARPLLPDSFTVALIHALIQAQGEMKNAAGWPQVWRTVAEVAFDPDLQMDMRPEAAEIIIDYMVSYSDKRVINPFAEESRLTLYIGASEFALNGEMFEIDPGYGTAPALVDGGAYLPVRFLTEAVGGTVGWDAATQTVTVDTAHVTMELQIGATTAVVNGKEQQLLGSPYIANGRTMLPFRFIGEALGFDVSWNGANSEIGLTLKSQSHS
;
A
#
# COMPACT_ATOMS: atom_id res chain seq x y z
N MET A 1 1.35 -44.98 48.66
CA MET A 1 1.09 -45.21 47.22
C MET A 1 0.45 -43.97 46.62
N LYS A 2 1.23 -43.04 46.04
CA LYS A 2 0.71 -41.88 45.30
C LYS A 2 0.66 -42.25 43.80
N LYS A 3 -0.54 -42.37 43.24
CA LYS A 3 -0.74 -42.53 41.78
C LYS A 3 -0.48 -41.18 41.11
N ARG A 4 0.42 -41.15 40.12
CA ARG A 4 0.60 -40.01 39.20
C ARG A 4 -0.63 -39.97 38.25
N PRO A 5 -1.23 -38.80 37.96
CA PRO A 5 -2.15 -38.69 36.85
C PRO A 5 -1.37 -38.69 35.53
N SER A 6 -2.00 -39.34 34.55
CA SER A 6 -1.50 -39.75 33.25
C SER A 6 -1.15 -38.58 32.32
N THR A 7 0.02 -38.68 31.68
CA THR A 7 0.49 -37.91 30.52
C THR A 7 -0.42 -37.98 29.28
N LEU A 8 -1.54 -38.70 29.34
CA LEU A 8 -2.48 -38.86 28.23
C LEU A 8 -3.45 -37.68 28.07
N LEU A 9 -3.66 -36.84 29.10
CA LEU A 9 -4.60 -35.72 29.03
C LEU A 9 -4.01 -34.47 28.32
N CYS A 10 -2.68 -34.29 28.36
CA CYS A 10 -2.01 -33.20 27.63
C CYS A 10 -1.90 -33.46 26.12
N ALA A 11 -1.91 -34.72 25.68
CA ALA A 11 -1.83 -35.05 24.25
C ALA A 11 -3.15 -34.77 23.51
N ILE A 12 -4.29 -34.80 24.20
CA ILE A 12 -5.61 -34.54 23.59
C ILE A 12 -5.88 -33.03 23.51
N LEU A 13 -5.36 -32.21 24.45
CA LEU A 13 -5.48 -30.76 24.36
C LEU A 13 -4.57 -30.14 23.28
N ALA A 14 -3.45 -30.79 22.97
CA ALA A 14 -2.55 -30.38 21.88
C ALA A 14 -3.06 -30.77 20.48
N LEU A 15 -3.91 -31.79 20.37
CA LEU A 15 -4.45 -32.25 19.08
C LEU A 15 -5.73 -31.51 18.64
N VAL A 16 -6.46 -30.89 19.58
CA VAL A 16 -7.68 -30.11 19.28
C VAL A 16 -7.37 -28.68 18.80
N LEU A 17 -6.13 -28.20 18.99
CA LEU A 17 -5.66 -26.91 18.43
C LEU A 17 -5.13 -27.02 16.98
N ALA A 18 -5.08 -28.21 16.39
CA ALA A 18 -4.55 -28.42 15.04
C ALA A 18 -5.61 -28.61 13.94
N ILE A 19 -6.91 -28.47 14.25
CA ILE A 19 -8.00 -28.59 13.27
C ILE A 19 -9.09 -27.56 13.54
N MET A 20 -8.72 -26.32 13.84
CA MET A 20 -9.60 -25.21 13.46
C MET A 20 -9.14 -24.77 12.07
N PRO A 21 -10.00 -24.82 11.03
CA PRO A 21 -9.72 -24.00 9.86
C PRO A 21 -9.49 -22.59 10.39
N PHE A 22 -8.48 -21.88 9.87
CA PHE A 22 -8.37 -20.44 10.04
C PHE A 22 -9.78 -19.87 9.90
N GLN A 23 -10.42 -19.53 11.02
CA GLN A 23 -11.58 -18.68 10.94
C GLN A 23 -10.97 -17.40 10.39
N ALA A 24 -11.37 -17.01 9.19
CA ALA A 24 -11.07 -15.70 8.67
C ALA A 24 -11.52 -14.75 9.78
N VAL A 25 -10.57 -14.24 10.56
CA VAL A 25 -10.78 -13.02 11.31
C VAL A 25 -11.14 -12.06 10.20
N HIS A 26 -12.41 -11.66 10.13
CA HIS A 26 -12.89 -10.74 9.11
C HIS A 26 -12.04 -9.49 9.30
N ALA A 27 -11.04 -9.30 8.43
CA ALA A 27 -10.35 -8.04 8.38
C ALA A 27 -11.40 -7.00 7.99
N ASP A 28 -11.42 -5.88 8.70
CA ASP A 28 -12.38 -4.82 8.42
C ASP A 28 -12.19 -4.32 6.98
N SER A 29 -13.21 -3.67 6.40
CA SER A 29 -13.10 -3.24 5.00
C SER A 29 -12.16 -2.04 4.87
N PRO A 30 -11.12 -2.08 4.03
CA PRO A 30 -10.24 -0.93 3.81
C PRO A 30 -10.96 0.30 3.26
N VAL A 31 -11.99 0.12 2.45
CA VAL A 31 -12.80 1.22 1.88
C VAL A 31 -13.59 1.96 2.96
N THR A 32 -14.01 1.26 4.02
CA THR A 32 -14.91 1.81 5.06
C THR A 32 -14.27 2.01 6.42
N SER A 33 -13.03 1.55 6.61
CA SER A 33 -12.24 1.69 7.85
C SER A 33 -11.16 2.76 7.75
N THR A 34 -11.08 3.47 6.62
CA THR A 34 -10.16 4.58 6.38
C THR A 34 -10.93 5.90 6.34
N ASP A 35 -11.10 6.53 7.52
CA ASP A 35 -11.76 7.82 7.68
C ASP A 35 -10.83 8.99 7.23
N PHE A 36 -10.32 8.95 6.00
CA PHE A 36 -9.38 9.94 5.49
C PHE A 36 -10.01 11.33 5.31
N TYR A 37 -11.35 11.45 5.32
CA TYR A 37 -12.03 12.74 5.35
C TYR A 37 -11.62 13.60 6.55
N VAL A 38 -11.08 13.00 7.63
CA VAL A 38 -10.60 13.72 8.81
C VAL A 38 -9.50 14.73 8.44
N ALA A 39 -8.66 14.42 7.45
CA ALA A 39 -7.64 15.33 6.93
C ALA A 39 -8.23 16.56 6.19
N TYR A 40 -9.54 16.58 5.93
CA TYR A 40 -10.28 17.66 5.30
C TYR A 40 -11.36 18.24 6.22
N ALA A 41 -11.25 18.06 7.54
CA ALA A 41 -12.27 18.51 8.50
C ALA A 41 -12.44 20.04 8.54
N ASP A 42 -11.49 20.81 7.98
CA ASP A 42 -11.56 22.26 7.76
C ASP A 42 -12.47 22.65 6.58
N GLU A 43 -12.77 21.74 5.65
CA GLU A 43 -13.67 21.98 4.53
C GLU A 43 -15.14 21.96 4.99
N ALA A 44 -15.84 23.08 4.86
CA ALA A 44 -17.23 23.19 5.30
C ALA A 44 -18.15 22.14 4.65
N ILE A 45 -17.91 21.81 3.37
CA ILE A 45 -18.68 20.80 2.66
C ILE A 45 -18.46 19.38 3.23
N VAL A 46 -17.26 19.07 3.73
CA VAL A 46 -16.95 17.79 4.37
C VAL A 46 -17.67 17.69 5.72
N GLN A 47 -17.75 18.81 6.47
CA GLN A 47 -18.56 18.87 7.69
C GLN A 47 -20.06 18.65 7.39
N THR A 48 -20.58 19.27 6.33
CA THR A 48 -21.98 19.07 5.87
C THR A 48 -22.23 17.60 5.52
N ALA A 49 -21.33 16.97 4.75
CA ALA A 49 -21.39 15.56 4.39
C ALA A 49 -21.40 14.64 5.63
N ARG A 50 -20.52 14.93 6.59
CA ARG A 50 -20.42 14.16 7.84
C ARG A 50 -21.68 14.27 8.70
N ALA A 51 -22.28 15.47 8.74
CA ALA A 51 -23.50 15.72 9.50
C ALA A 51 -24.74 15.12 8.85
N SER A 52 -24.85 15.15 7.51
CA SER A 52 -26.03 14.65 6.79
C SER A 52 -26.07 13.13 6.71
N ARG A 53 -24.91 12.47 6.51
CA ARG A 53 -24.78 11.02 6.27
C ARG A 53 -25.55 10.48 5.05
N VAL A 54 -26.16 11.38 4.28
CA VAL A 54 -26.97 11.10 3.09
C VAL A 54 -26.61 12.06 1.95
N MET A 55 -26.86 11.62 0.71
CA MET A 55 -26.68 12.44 -0.48
C MET A 55 -27.75 13.53 -0.55
N THR A 56 -27.37 14.79 -0.32
CA THR A 56 -28.26 15.96 -0.41
C THR A 56 -28.08 16.68 -1.76
N PRO A 57 -29.02 17.56 -2.17
CA PRO A 57 -28.84 18.38 -3.37
C PRO A 57 -27.57 19.25 -3.35
N GLU A 58 -27.19 19.78 -2.19
CA GLU A 58 -25.96 20.56 -2.02
C GLU A 58 -24.71 19.70 -2.26
N LEU A 59 -24.65 18.51 -1.66
CA LEU A 59 -23.54 17.58 -1.84
C LEU A 59 -23.47 17.08 -3.29
N ALA A 60 -24.61 16.75 -3.91
CA ALA A 60 -24.65 16.31 -5.30
C ALA A 60 -24.17 17.42 -6.25
N SER A 61 -24.59 18.67 -6.03
CA SER A 61 -24.10 19.81 -6.81
C SER A 61 -22.60 20.01 -6.65
N TYR A 62 -22.07 19.90 -5.43
CA TYR A 62 -20.63 20.03 -5.18
C TYR A 62 -19.83 18.89 -5.83
N LEU A 63 -20.33 17.66 -5.75
CA LEU A 63 -19.69 16.48 -6.32
C LEU A 63 -19.72 16.45 -7.86
N ALA A 64 -20.60 17.22 -8.50
CA ALA A 64 -20.70 17.31 -9.96
C ALA A 64 -19.86 18.45 -10.57
N ASP A 65 -19.46 19.41 -9.74
CA ASP A 65 -18.74 20.62 -10.14
C ASP A 65 -17.26 20.32 -10.41
N GLU A 66 -16.81 20.58 -11.65
CA GLU A 66 -15.43 20.32 -12.09
C GLU A 66 -14.42 21.30 -11.49
N ASP A 67 -14.88 22.46 -11.02
CA ASP A 67 -14.01 23.46 -10.38
C ASP A 67 -13.65 23.06 -8.94
N GLN A 68 -14.34 22.09 -8.34
CA GLN A 68 -14.05 21.61 -7.00
C GLN A 68 -12.90 20.59 -6.99
N PRO A 69 -11.95 20.68 -6.04
CA PRO A 69 -10.84 19.75 -5.97
C PRO A 69 -11.31 18.29 -5.82
N LEU A 70 -10.78 17.43 -6.69
CA LEU A 70 -11.18 16.01 -6.74
C LEU A 70 -10.95 15.28 -5.42
N ALA A 71 -9.86 15.60 -4.72
CA ALA A 71 -9.55 15.06 -3.41
C ALA A 71 -10.57 15.45 -2.33
N VAL A 72 -11.10 16.68 -2.37
CA VAL A 72 -12.17 17.12 -1.45
C VAL A 72 -13.48 16.42 -1.81
N ARG A 73 -13.77 16.20 -3.10
CA ARG A 73 -14.93 15.41 -3.55
C ARG A 73 -14.84 13.96 -3.05
N ALA A 74 -13.66 13.34 -3.10
CA ALA A 74 -13.42 12.03 -2.50
C ALA A 74 -13.64 12.05 -0.98
N ALA A 75 -13.12 13.07 -0.27
CA ALA A 75 -13.33 13.24 1.16
C ALA A 75 -14.81 13.44 1.54
N VAL A 76 -15.60 14.15 0.72
CA VAL A 76 -17.06 14.27 0.88
C VAL A 76 -17.73 12.90 0.84
N ILE A 77 -17.39 12.06 -0.15
CA ILE A 77 -17.94 10.70 -0.27
C ILE A 77 -17.57 9.84 0.96
N ASN A 78 -16.30 9.89 1.37
CA ASN A 78 -15.81 9.21 2.57
C ASN A 78 -16.50 9.70 3.86
N ALA A 79 -16.78 11.00 3.98
CA ALA A 79 -17.45 11.62 5.13
C ALA A 79 -18.94 11.29 5.24
N ILE A 80 -19.66 11.26 4.11
CA ILE A 80 -21.02 10.69 4.04
C ILE A 80 -20.97 9.28 4.64
N GLY A 81 -19.95 8.52 4.28
CA GLY A 81 -19.59 7.22 4.83
C GLY A 81 -20.56 6.12 4.40
N TRP A 82 -20.55 5.04 5.16
CA TRP A 82 -21.36 3.84 4.89
C TRP A 82 -22.38 3.61 6.03
N GLU A 83 -23.43 2.84 5.74
CA GLU A 83 -24.40 2.34 6.71
C GLU A 83 -24.60 0.84 6.52
N SER A 84 -25.12 0.14 7.54
CA SER A 84 -25.29 -1.33 7.52
C SER A 84 -26.37 -1.82 6.54
N GLU A 85 -27.17 -0.92 5.98
CA GLU A 85 -28.14 -1.20 4.92
C GLU A 85 -27.63 -0.61 3.61
N ARG A 86 -27.78 -1.35 2.51
CA ARG A 86 -27.40 -0.90 1.16
C ARG A 86 -28.10 0.43 0.87
N THR A 87 -27.32 1.48 0.70
CA THR A 87 -27.83 2.80 0.33
C THR A 87 -27.82 2.95 -1.19
N GLU A 88 -28.60 3.90 -1.69
CA GLU A 88 -28.67 4.23 -3.11
C GLU A 88 -28.10 5.63 -3.35
N ARG A 89 -26.90 5.93 -2.82
CA ARG A 89 -26.26 7.26 -2.91
C ARG A 89 -25.85 7.59 -4.34
N ALA A 90 -25.33 6.60 -5.08
CA ALA A 90 -25.00 6.76 -6.49
C ALA A 90 -26.25 7.05 -7.34
N GLU A 91 -27.36 6.34 -7.08
CA GLU A 91 -28.65 6.58 -7.74
C GLU A 91 -29.20 7.97 -7.39
N THR A 92 -29.13 8.35 -6.11
CA THR A 92 -29.58 9.67 -5.64
C THR A 92 -28.75 10.79 -6.28
N PHE A 93 -27.43 10.61 -6.37
CA PHE A 93 -26.55 11.53 -7.09
C PHE A 93 -26.94 11.66 -8.56
N ALA A 94 -27.17 10.54 -9.25
CA ALA A 94 -27.59 10.54 -10.65
C ALA A 94 -28.89 11.32 -10.86
N GLN A 95 -29.88 11.07 -10.00
CA GLN A 95 -31.19 11.71 -10.05
C GLN A 95 -31.12 13.22 -9.74
N LEU A 96 -30.30 13.64 -8.77
CA LEU A 96 -30.16 15.05 -8.39
C LEU A 96 -29.35 15.86 -9.41
N THR A 97 -28.32 15.27 -9.99
CA THR A 97 -27.38 15.97 -10.89
C THR A 97 -27.84 15.95 -12.34
N TYR A 98 -28.31 14.80 -12.83
CA TYR A 98 -28.62 14.60 -14.25
C TYR A 98 -30.12 14.43 -14.52
N ASN A 99 -30.94 14.38 -13.47
CA ASN A 99 -32.38 14.12 -13.56
C ASN A 99 -32.69 12.82 -14.33
N LYS A 100 -31.86 11.79 -14.10
CA LYS A 100 -31.94 10.46 -14.72
C LYS A 100 -31.59 9.38 -13.70
N PRO A 101 -32.14 8.17 -13.83
CA PRO A 101 -31.65 7.03 -13.07
C PRO A 101 -30.21 6.68 -13.47
N LEU A 102 -29.43 6.08 -12.56
CA LEU A 102 -28.02 5.74 -12.83
C LEU A 102 -27.87 4.81 -14.04
N THR A 103 -28.83 3.89 -14.20
CA THR A 103 -28.88 2.94 -15.31
C THR A 103 -29.02 3.57 -16.70
N GLU A 104 -29.47 4.82 -16.78
CA GLU A 104 -29.60 5.57 -18.04
C GLU A 104 -28.40 6.50 -18.32
N LEU A 105 -27.41 6.57 -17.42
CA LEU A 105 -26.20 7.36 -17.63
C LEU A 105 -25.23 6.61 -18.54
N ALA A 106 -24.98 7.16 -19.73
CA ALA A 106 -23.94 6.67 -20.61
C ALA A 106 -22.58 7.24 -20.19
N LYS A 107 -21.62 6.36 -19.86
CA LYS A 107 -20.26 6.79 -19.46
C LYS A 107 -19.61 7.72 -20.47
N THR A 108 -19.86 7.51 -21.77
CA THR A 108 -19.33 8.34 -22.87
C THR A 108 -19.72 9.80 -22.80
N ASP A 109 -20.82 10.12 -22.12
CA ASP A 109 -21.34 11.48 -21.99
C ASP A 109 -20.79 12.19 -20.75
N LEU A 110 -20.03 11.49 -19.91
CA LEU A 110 -19.53 11.97 -18.62
C LEU A 110 -18.02 12.21 -18.67
N ARG A 111 -17.55 13.20 -17.92
CA ARG A 111 -16.12 13.46 -17.69
C ARG A 111 -15.49 12.39 -16.81
N GLY A 112 -14.15 12.34 -16.77
CA GLY A 112 -13.42 11.36 -15.96
C GLY A 112 -13.71 11.50 -14.45
N ASP A 113 -13.84 12.71 -13.96
CA ASP A 113 -14.10 13.02 -12.55
C ASP A 113 -15.52 12.65 -12.12
N GLU A 114 -16.50 12.81 -13.01
CA GLU A 114 -17.89 12.36 -12.76
C GLU A 114 -17.97 10.83 -12.69
N ARG A 115 -17.25 10.12 -13.57
CA ARG A 115 -17.17 8.65 -13.55
C ARG A 115 -16.49 8.17 -12.26
N PHE A 116 -15.45 8.86 -11.82
CA PHE A 116 -14.79 8.59 -10.55
C PHE A 116 -15.74 8.75 -9.36
N VAL A 117 -16.46 9.87 -9.28
CA VAL A 117 -17.44 10.13 -8.21
C VAL A 117 -18.51 9.04 -8.16
N ILE A 118 -19.09 8.68 -9.31
CA ILE A 118 -20.10 7.61 -9.39
C ILE A 118 -19.51 6.28 -8.95
N GLY A 119 -18.31 5.93 -9.44
CA GLY A 119 -17.64 4.69 -9.08
C GLY A 119 -17.35 4.60 -7.57
N TYR A 120 -16.89 5.68 -6.95
CA TYR A 120 -16.63 5.69 -5.53
C TYR A 120 -17.93 5.64 -4.71
N LEU A 121 -18.99 6.36 -5.11
CA LEU A 121 -20.31 6.24 -4.47
C LEU A 121 -20.86 4.81 -4.53
N LEU A 122 -20.72 4.13 -5.67
CA LEU A 122 -21.12 2.71 -5.80
C LEU A 122 -20.35 1.79 -4.85
N ALA A 123 -19.04 2.02 -4.68
CA ALA A 123 -18.26 1.25 -3.72
C ALA A 123 -18.71 1.51 -2.27
N MET A 124 -19.13 2.73 -1.95
CA MET A 124 -19.66 3.06 -0.62
C MET A 124 -21.10 2.58 -0.40
N ASP A 125 -21.89 2.41 -1.47
CA ASP A 125 -23.23 1.84 -1.43
C ASP A 125 -23.21 0.32 -1.17
N ASP A 126 -22.22 -0.40 -1.73
CA ASP A 126 -22.03 -1.84 -1.51
C ASP A 126 -20.54 -2.23 -1.51
N TYR A 127 -19.85 -1.96 -0.41
CA TYR A 127 -18.41 -2.27 -0.28
C TYR A 127 -18.12 -3.78 -0.27
N LEU A 128 -19.15 -4.61 -0.02
CA LEU A 128 -19.03 -6.07 -0.09
C LEU A 128 -19.04 -6.56 -1.53
N ASP A 129 -19.68 -5.83 -2.46
CA ASP A 129 -19.63 -6.10 -3.89
C ASP A 129 -19.16 -4.92 -4.76
N THR A 130 -17.84 -4.78 -4.86
CA THR A 130 -17.19 -3.70 -5.63
C THR A 130 -17.22 -3.86 -7.17
N ASN A 131 -17.86 -4.89 -7.71
CA ASN A 131 -17.80 -5.18 -9.16
C ASN A 131 -18.31 -4.02 -10.03
N GLU A 132 -19.43 -3.41 -9.67
CA GLU A 132 -19.99 -2.31 -10.45
C GLU A 132 -19.12 -1.04 -10.32
N ALA A 133 -18.70 -0.72 -9.10
CA ALA A 133 -17.79 0.39 -8.82
C ALA A 133 -16.49 0.29 -9.64
N GLU A 134 -15.90 -0.91 -9.71
CA GLU A 134 -14.69 -1.18 -10.47
C GLU A 134 -14.85 -0.87 -11.96
N VAL A 135 -16.00 -1.18 -12.56
CA VAL A 135 -16.28 -0.86 -13.96
C VAL A 135 -16.29 0.65 -14.21
N TRP A 136 -16.77 1.45 -13.25
CA TRP A 136 -16.76 2.92 -13.33
C TRP A 136 -15.38 3.51 -13.11
N LEU A 137 -14.64 3.01 -12.11
CA LEU A 137 -13.31 3.51 -11.77
C LEU A 137 -12.26 3.14 -12.82
N ALA A 138 -12.32 1.93 -13.37
CA ALA A 138 -11.44 1.50 -14.45
C ALA A 138 -11.65 2.34 -15.73
N ASP A 139 -12.85 2.87 -15.95
CA ASP A 139 -13.15 3.79 -17.06
C ASP A 139 -12.74 5.25 -16.75
N ALA A 140 -12.78 5.66 -15.48
CA ALA A 140 -12.30 6.97 -15.03
C ALA A 140 -10.76 7.08 -15.04
N ARG A 141 -10.05 6.03 -14.63
CA ARG A 141 -8.59 6.01 -14.46
C ARG A 141 -7.80 6.49 -15.68
N PRO A 142 -8.04 6.04 -16.92
CA PRO A 142 -7.29 6.51 -18.09
C PRO A 142 -7.60 7.96 -18.49
N LEU A 143 -8.71 8.55 -17.99
CA LEU A 143 -9.05 9.96 -18.21
C LEU A 143 -8.43 10.90 -17.18
N LEU A 144 -7.97 10.35 -16.06
CA LEU A 144 -7.30 11.07 -14.97
C LEU A 144 -5.99 10.34 -14.60
N PRO A 145 -5.06 10.17 -15.57
CA PRO A 145 -3.90 9.28 -15.42
C PRO A 145 -2.94 9.75 -14.32
N ASP A 146 -2.83 11.06 -14.12
CA ASP A 146 -1.85 11.65 -13.21
C ASP A 146 -2.41 11.82 -11.77
N SER A 147 -3.73 11.69 -11.55
CA SER A 147 -4.33 11.92 -10.23
C SER A 147 -3.99 10.81 -9.24
N PHE A 148 -3.27 11.16 -8.17
CA PHE A 148 -3.02 10.26 -7.05
C PHE A 148 -4.33 9.89 -6.33
N THR A 149 -5.25 10.84 -6.12
CA THR A 149 -6.56 10.57 -5.51
C THR A 149 -7.31 9.47 -6.23
N VAL A 150 -7.41 9.57 -7.56
CA VAL A 150 -8.12 8.56 -8.37
C VAL A 150 -7.42 7.22 -8.30
N ALA A 151 -6.10 7.20 -8.45
CA ALA A 151 -5.31 5.99 -8.37
C ALA A 151 -5.48 5.28 -7.02
N LEU A 152 -5.36 6.01 -5.91
CA LEU A 152 -5.36 5.43 -4.56
C LEU A 152 -6.75 4.92 -4.18
N ILE A 153 -7.80 5.69 -4.44
CA ILE A 153 -9.18 5.25 -4.15
C ILE A 153 -9.58 4.06 -5.03
N HIS A 154 -9.18 4.05 -6.31
CA HIS A 154 -9.38 2.89 -7.18
C HIS A 154 -8.66 1.66 -6.66
N ALA A 155 -7.37 1.78 -6.30
CA ALA A 155 -6.58 0.70 -5.72
C ALA A 155 -7.18 0.15 -4.40
N LEU A 156 -7.73 1.02 -3.55
CA LEU A 156 -8.39 0.64 -2.30
C LEU A 156 -9.64 -0.23 -2.56
N ILE A 157 -10.40 0.10 -3.61
CA ILE A 157 -11.63 -0.60 -4.01
C ILE A 157 -11.29 -1.93 -4.71
N GLN A 158 -10.20 -1.97 -5.47
CA GLN A 158 -9.64 -3.21 -6.01
C GLN A 158 -9.18 -4.14 -4.88
N ALA A 159 -8.43 -3.61 -3.90
CA ALA A 159 -7.98 -4.35 -2.73
C ALA A 159 -9.16 -4.96 -1.94
N GLN A 160 -10.26 -4.21 -1.77
CA GLN A 160 -11.50 -4.73 -1.19
C GLN A 160 -12.09 -5.89 -2.00
N GLY A 161 -12.02 -5.82 -3.34
CA GLY A 161 -12.45 -6.91 -4.23
C GLY A 161 -11.60 -8.18 -4.06
N GLU A 162 -10.28 -8.03 -3.92
CA GLU A 162 -9.33 -9.14 -3.75
C GLU A 162 -9.56 -9.94 -2.46
N MET A 163 -10.06 -9.28 -1.40
CA MET A 163 -10.37 -9.92 -0.11
C MET A 163 -11.46 -11.00 -0.20
N LYS A 164 -12.24 -11.05 -1.30
CA LYS A 164 -13.26 -12.08 -1.53
C LYS A 164 -12.68 -13.49 -1.73
N ASN A 165 -11.41 -13.60 -2.12
CA ASN A 165 -10.75 -14.89 -2.40
C ASN A 165 -9.45 -15.02 -1.60
N ALA A 166 -9.23 -16.21 -1.01
CA ALA A 166 -7.99 -16.51 -0.29
C ALA A 166 -6.72 -16.31 -1.15
N ALA A 167 -6.81 -16.50 -2.47
CA ALA A 167 -5.70 -16.28 -3.38
C ALA A 167 -5.36 -14.80 -3.62
N GLY A 168 -6.28 -13.86 -3.31
CA GLY A 168 -6.11 -12.42 -3.53
C GLY A 168 -5.47 -11.68 -2.36
N TRP A 169 -5.31 -12.30 -1.19
CA TRP A 169 -4.69 -11.64 -0.02
C TRP A 169 -3.32 -11.00 -0.29
N PRO A 170 -2.39 -11.64 -1.03
CA PRO A 170 -1.12 -11.00 -1.37
C PRO A 170 -1.28 -9.71 -2.21
N GLN A 171 -2.38 -9.58 -2.95
CA GLN A 171 -2.68 -8.45 -3.83
C GLN A 171 -3.30 -7.28 -3.07
N VAL A 172 -3.98 -7.54 -1.94
CA VAL A 172 -4.64 -6.50 -1.12
C VAL A 172 -3.70 -5.35 -0.78
N TRP A 173 -2.52 -5.66 -0.23
CA TRP A 173 -1.49 -4.65 0.03
C TRP A 173 -0.80 -4.21 -1.26
N ARG A 174 -0.44 -5.15 -2.14
CA ARG A 174 0.37 -4.89 -3.33
C ARG A 174 -0.25 -3.82 -4.24
N THR A 175 -1.54 -3.93 -4.54
CA THR A 175 -2.24 -2.98 -5.42
C THR A 175 -2.20 -1.56 -4.86
N VAL A 176 -2.32 -1.40 -3.55
CA VAL A 176 -2.22 -0.08 -2.89
C VAL A 176 -0.77 0.40 -2.84
N ALA A 177 0.18 -0.49 -2.58
CA ALA A 177 1.60 -0.17 -2.57
C ALA A 177 2.09 0.34 -3.93
N GLU A 178 1.62 -0.26 -5.02
CA GLU A 178 1.93 0.18 -6.39
C GLU A 178 1.58 1.65 -6.60
N VAL A 179 0.48 2.14 -6.02
CA VAL A 179 0.10 3.56 -6.06
C VAL A 179 0.90 4.39 -5.06
N ALA A 180 1.03 3.94 -3.81
CA ALA A 180 1.67 4.69 -2.74
C ALA A 180 3.14 5.05 -3.04
N PHE A 181 3.81 4.20 -3.81
CA PHE A 181 5.22 4.34 -4.18
C PHE A 181 5.44 4.75 -5.65
N ASP A 182 4.39 5.20 -6.34
CA ASP A 182 4.46 5.72 -7.72
C ASP A 182 4.85 7.21 -7.71
N PRO A 183 6.06 7.57 -8.18
CA PRO A 183 6.53 8.95 -8.23
C PRO A 183 5.97 9.75 -9.42
N ASP A 184 5.31 9.09 -10.38
CA ASP A 184 4.78 9.74 -11.57
C ASP A 184 3.38 10.33 -11.31
N LEU A 185 2.73 9.97 -10.19
CA LEU A 185 1.43 10.51 -9.80
C LEU A 185 1.56 11.90 -9.17
N GLN A 186 0.70 12.81 -9.62
CA GLN A 186 0.52 14.11 -9.00
C GLN A 186 -0.27 13.96 -7.69
N MET A 187 0.34 14.36 -6.58
CA MET A 187 -0.34 14.47 -5.29
C MET A 187 -1.36 15.61 -5.26
N ASP A 188 -2.58 15.30 -5.70
CA ASP A 188 -3.76 16.15 -5.54
C ASP A 188 -4.51 15.87 -4.21
N MET A 189 -4.18 14.77 -3.53
CA MET A 189 -4.63 14.43 -2.18
C MET A 189 -3.71 15.06 -1.11
N ARG A 190 -4.29 15.55 -0.01
CA ARG A 190 -3.54 15.95 1.20
C ARG A 190 -2.70 14.75 1.72
N PRO A 191 -1.39 14.91 1.97
CA PRO A 191 -0.55 13.81 2.46
C PRO A 191 -1.09 13.13 3.72
N GLU A 192 -1.72 13.88 4.63
CA GLU A 192 -2.32 13.35 5.86
C GLU A 192 -3.50 12.40 5.57
N ALA A 193 -4.24 12.63 4.48
CA ALA A 193 -5.29 11.71 4.03
C ALA A 193 -4.70 10.43 3.45
N ALA A 194 -3.62 10.54 2.68
CA ALA A 194 -2.90 9.39 2.15
C ALA A 194 -2.28 8.57 3.29
N GLU A 195 -1.69 9.23 4.29
CA GLU A 195 -1.14 8.59 5.49
C GLU A 195 -2.18 7.72 6.20
N ILE A 196 -3.39 8.24 6.46
CA ILE A 196 -4.50 7.49 7.07
C ILE A 196 -4.82 6.20 6.29
N ILE A 197 -4.89 6.29 4.96
CA ILE A 197 -5.19 5.14 4.10
C ILE A 197 -4.03 4.15 4.15
N ILE A 198 -2.79 4.61 3.97
CA ILE A 198 -1.62 3.73 3.88
C ILE A 198 -1.29 3.07 5.21
N ASP A 199 -1.40 3.78 6.34
CA ASP A 199 -1.21 3.18 7.68
C ASP A 199 -2.17 2.01 7.91
N TYR A 200 -3.43 2.19 7.53
CA TYR A 200 -4.40 1.10 7.57
C TYR A 200 -3.98 -0.05 6.65
N MET A 201 -3.60 0.26 5.41
CA MET A 201 -3.28 -0.76 4.40
C MET A 201 -1.99 -1.53 4.70
N VAL A 202 -1.00 -0.91 5.37
CA VAL A 202 0.22 -1.59 5.83
C VAL A 202 -0.11 -2.75 6.78
N SER A 203 -1.23 -2.71 7.52
CA SER A 203 -1.65 -3.84 8.37
C SER A 203 -2.02 -5.11 7.58
N TYR A 204 -2.25 -4.99 6.26
CA TYR A 204 -2.49 -6.11 5.36
C TYR A 204 -1.20 -6.68 4.75
N SER A 205 -0.06 -6.02 4.98
CA SER A 205 1.22 -6.54 4.56
C SER A 205 1.70 -7.65 5.51
N ASP A 206 2.21 -8.74 4.97
CA ASP A 206 2.93 -9.74 5.74
C ASP A 206 4.37 -9.31 6.06
N LYS A 207 4.80 -8.14 5.57
CA LYS A 207 6.12 -7.55 5.72
C LYS A 207 6.09 -6.28 6.56
N ARG A 208 7.29 -5.85 6.98
CA ARG A 208 7.49 -4.53 7.58
C ARG A 208 7.72 -3.53 6.47
N VAL A 209 6.66 -2.80 6.13
CA VAL A 209 6.65 -1.80 5.06
C VAL A 209 6.71 -0.41 5.69
N ILE A 210 7.40 0.50 5.02
CA ILE A 210 7.38 1.91 5.38
C ILE A 210 6.13 2.59 4.81
N ASN A 211 5.59 3.58 5.52
CA ASN A 211 4.60 4.48 4.96
C ASN A 211 5.34 5.69 4.33
N PRO A 212 5.20 5.97 3.03
CA PRO A 212 5.84 7.11 2.37
C PRO A 212 5.24 8.48 2.77
N PHE A 213 4.08 8.49 3.42
CA PHE A 213 3.38 9.71 3.84
C PHE A 213 3.51 10.00 5.33
N ALA A 214 4.07 9.07 6.13
CA ALA A 214 4.27 9.29 7.55
C ALA A 214 5.30 10.40 7.82
N GLU A 215 5.02 11.26 8.81
CA GLU A 215 5.92 12.36 9.21
C GLU A 215 7.34 11.86 9.52
N GLU A 216 7.44 10.69 10.13
CA GLU A 216 8.70 9.98 10.34
C GLU A 216 8.58 8.55 9.81
N SER A 217 9.37 8.24 8.78
CA SER A 217 9.49 6.91 8.20
C SER A 217 10.95 6.58 7.98
N ARG A 218 11.58 5.98 9.00
CA ARG A 218 13.02 5.71 9.03
C ARG A 218 13.30 4.24 9.36
N LEU A 219 14.05 3.60 8.47
CA LEU A 219 14.70 2.33 8.75
C LEU A 219 16.11 2.59 9.27
N THR A 220 16.47 1.96 10.39
CA THR A 220 17.83 2.02 10.95
C THR A 220 18.37 0.61 11.11
N LEU A 221 19.46 0.31 10.43
CA LEU A 221 20.11 -1.00 10.43
C LEU A 221 21.50 -0.90 11.03
N TYR A 222 21.98 -2.00 11.62
CA TYR A 222 23.31 -2.06 12.23
C TYR A 222 24.13 -3.21 11.63
N ILE A 223 25.40 -2.95 11.31
CA ILE A 223 26.30 -3.99 10.79
C ILE A 223 26.40 -5.15 11.79
N GLY A 224 26.15 -6.36 11.30
CA GLY A 224 26.22 -7.60 12.08
C GLY A 224 24.98 -7.90 12.94
N ALA A 225 23.99 -7.00 12.99
CA ALA A 225 22.74 -7.24 13.69
C ALA A 225 21.68 -7.83 12.75
N SER A 226 20.95 -8.84 13.20
CA SER A 226 19.81 -9.42 12.47
C SER A 226 18.50 -8.66 12.67
N GLU A 227 18.56 -7.55 13.39
CA GLU A 227 17.43 -6.69 13.72
C GLU A 227 17.64 -5.29 13.13
N PHE A 228 16.53 -4.61 12.83
CA PHE A 228 16.50 -3.22 12.41
C PHE A 228 15.44 -2.47 13.22
N ALA A 229 15.56 -1.15 13.28
CA ALA A 229 14.52 -0.29 13.82
C ALA A 229 13.68 0.30 12.68
N LEU A 230 12.35 0.22 12.77
CA LEU A 230 11.41 1.04 12.01
C LEU A 230 10.78 2.03 13.00
N ASN A 231 11.05 3.32 12.80
CA ASN A 231 10.54 4.39 13.69
C ASN A 231 10.85 4.14 15.18
N GLY A 232 12.00 3.53 15.45
CA GLY A 232 12.48 3.20 16.80
C GLY A 232 12.00 1.85 17.36
N GLU A 233 11.03 1.19 16.73
CA GLU A 233 10.61 -0.16 17.10
C GLU A 233 11.48 -1.22 16.41
N MET A 234 11.93 -2.22 17.17
CA MET A 234 12.88 -3.23 16.69
C MET A 234 12.17 -4.45 16.09
N PHE A 235 12.64 -4.88 14.92
CA PHE A 235 12.13 -6.04 14.18
C PHE A 235 13.27 -6.88 13.60
N GLU A 236 13.03 -8.17 13.34
CA GLU A 236 13.97 -9.01 12.60
C GLU A 236 13.95 -8.67 11.10
N ILE A 237 15.14 -8.58 10.49
CA ILE A 237 15.32 -8.32 9.04
C ILE A 237 14.76 -9.48 8.20
N ASP A 238 14.93 -10.71 8.69
CA ASP A 238 14.57 -11.94 7.99
C ASP A 238 14.20 -13.00 9.05
N PRO A 239 12.92 -13.03 9.48
CA PRO A 239 12.48 -13.78 10.65
C PRO A 239 12.95 -15.23 10.66
N GLY A 240 13.75 -15.58 11.67
CA GLY A 240 14.26 -16.94 11.88
C GLY A 240 15.49 -17.33 11.04
N TYR A 241 16.03 -16.44 10.22
CA TYR A 241 17.24 -16.72 9.40
C TYR A 241 18.50 -16.04 9.93
N GLY A 242 18.39 -15.05 10.83
CA GLY A 242 19.54 -14.34 11.40
C GLY A 242 20.34 -13.55 10.35
N THR A 243 19.70 -13.16 9.25
CA THR A 243 20.32 -12.40 8.18
C THR A 243 20.66 -10.99 8.68
N ALA A 244 21.90 -10.55 8.47
CA ALA A 244 22.40 -9.28 8.98
C ALA A 244 23.11 -8.46 7.89
N PRO A 245 23.10 -7.12 8.00
CA PRO A 245 23.96 -6.24 7.22
C PRO A 245 25.44 -6.60 7.45
N ALA A 246 26.26 -6.51 6.41
CA ALA A 246 27.66 -6.89 6.48
C ALA A 246 28.58 -5.82 5.92
N LEU A 247 29.79 -5.70 6.48
CA LEU A 247 30.86 -4.89 5.91
C LEU A 247 31.81 -5.81 5.12
N VAL A 248 31.92 -5.58 3.82
CA VAL A 248 32.79 -6.33 2.90
C VAL A 248 33.66 -5.35 2.14
N ASP A 249 34.98 -5.48 2.30
CA ASP A 249 35.99 -4.61 1.67
C ASP A 249 35.72 -3.10 1.85
N GLY A 250 35.19 -2.73 3.02
CA GLY A 250 34.85 -1.34 3.36
C GLY A 250 33.51 -0.85 2.80
N GLY A 251 32.80 -1.65 2.00
CA GLY A 251 31.43 -1.41 1.57
C GLY A 251 30.41 -2.10 2.48
N ALA A 252 29.31 -1.43 2.82
CA ALA A 252 28.21 -2.05 3.55
C ALA A 252 27.23 -2.72 2.59
N TYR A 253 26.75 -3.90 2.97
CA TYR A 253 25.86 -4.74 2.18
C TYR A 253 24.61 -5.11 2.96
N LEU A 254 23.49 -5.14 2.26
CA LEU A 254 22.18 -5.48 2.81
C LEU A 254 21.48 -6.58 1.99
N PRO A 255 20.59 -7.36 2.61
CA PRO A 255 19.73 -8.29 1.89
C PRO A 255 18.80 -7.51 0.96
N VAL A 256 18.89 -7.77 -0.35
CA VAL A 256 18.07 -7.05 -1.34
C VAL A 256 16.58 -7.17 -1.07
N ARG A 257 16.13 -8.36 -0.69
CA ARG A 257 14.72 -8.68 -0.42
C ARG A 257 14.13 -7.79 0.66
N PHE A 258 14.89 -7.57 1.74
CA PHE A 258 14.43 -6.76 2.87
C PHE A 258 14.05 -5.33 2.42
N LEU A 259 14.94 -4.66 1.68
CA LEU A 259 14.68 -3.28 1.24
C LEU A 259 13.61 -3.19 0.17
N THR A 260 13.62 -4.13 -0.78
CA THR A 260 12.60 -4.18 -1.82
C THR A 260 11.21 -4.39 -1.25
N GLU A 261 11.05 -5.34 -0.33
CA GLU A 261 9.75 -5.61 0.31
C GLU A 261 9.31 -4.45 1.21
N ALA A 262 10.26 -3.73 1.83
CA ALA A 262 9.96 -2.56 2.64
C ALA A 262 9.32 -1.39 1.86
N VAL A 263 9.48 -1.36 0.53
CA VAL A 263 8.82 -0.38 -0.38
C VAL A 263 7.72 -1.02 -1.24
N GLY A 264 7.17 -2.16 -0.81
CA GLY A 264 6.08 -2.84 -1.51
C GLY A 264 6.48 -3.59 -2.79
N GLY A 265 7.78 -3.71 -3.08
CA GLY A 265 8.29 -4.42 -4.23
C GLY A 265 8.41 -5.94 -4.05
N THR A 266 8.86 -6.60 -5.11
CA THR A 266 9.14 -8.03 -5.13
C THR A 266 10.54 -8.37 -5.66
N VAL A 267 11.05 -9.52 -5.23
CA VAL A 267 12.35 -10.03 -5.66
C VAL A 267 12.21 -11.42 -6.28
N GLY A 268 12.59 -11.50 -7.56
CA GLY A 268 12.77 -12.73 -8.33
C GLY A 268 14.21 -13.26 -8.27
N TRP A 269 14.36 -14.58 -8.47
CA TRP A 269 15.65 -15.25 -8.54
C TRP A 269 15.66 -16.28 -9.67
N ASP A 270 16.58 -16.11 -10.61
CA ASP A 270 16.91 -17.11 -11.64
C ASP A 270 18.20 -17.84 -11.23
N ALA A 271 18.05 -19.13 -10.88
CA ALA A 271 19.17 -19.97 -10.47
C ALA A 271 20.12 -20.34 -11.61
N ALA A 272 19.63 -20.39 -12.87
CA ALA A 272 20.45 -20.79 -14.01
C ALA A 272 21.46 -19.71 -14.39
N THR A 273 21.03 -18.45 -14.31
CA THR A 273 21.85 -17.28 -14.62
C THR A 273 22.44 -16.63 -13.37
N GLN A 274 21.99 -17.02 -12.17
CA GLN A 274 22.28 -16.37 -10.89
C GLN A 274 21.87 -14.89 -10.91
N THR A 275 20.69 -14.61 -11.44
CA THR A 275 20.16 -13.26 -11.61
C THR A 275 19.08 -12.98 -10.58
N VAL A 276 19.18 -11.82 -9.95
CA VAL A 276 18.20 -11.24 -9.05
C VAL A 276 17.43 -10.19 -9.83
N THR A 277 16.11 -10.28 -9.82
CA THR A 277 15.22 -9.26 -10.37
C THR A 277 14.54 -8.54 -9.23
N VAL A 278 14.64 -7.22 -9.18
CA VAL A 278 13.87 -6.36 -8.29
C VAL A 278 12.80 -5.67 -9.11
N ASP A 279 11.57 -5.71 -8.62
CA ASP A 279 10.41 -5.14 -9.28
C ASP A 279 9.61 -4.32 -8.25
N THR A 280 9.41 -3.05 -8.53
CA THR A 280 8.65 -2.09 -7.72
C THR A 280 7.81 -1.23 -8.68
N ALA A 281 6.94 -0.37 -8.14
CA ALA A 281 6.16 0.59 -8.94
C ALA A 281 7.02 1.47 -9.86
N HIS A 282 8.22 1.87 -9.42
CA HIS A 282 9.03 2.89 -10.12
C HIS A 282 10.40 2.41 -10.61
N VAL A 283 10.90 1.29 -10.08
CA VAL A 283 12.20 0.75 -10.47
C VAL A 283 12.15 -0.75 -10.73
N THR A 284 12.72 -1.14 -11.87
CA THR A 284 13.08 -2.52 -12.22
C THR A 284 14.59 -2.64 -12.24
N MET A 285 15.13 -3.69 -11.63
CA MET A 285 16.56 -3.95 -11.64
C MET A 285 16.87 -5.42 -11.91
N GLU A 286 17.89 -5.67 -12.71
CA GLU A 286 18.48 -6.98 -12.92
C GLU A 286 19.95 -6.96 -12.48
N LEU A 287 20.29 -7.83 -11.53
CA LEU A 287 21.62 -7.93 -10.95
C LEU A 287 22.09 -9.38 -10.96
N GLN A 288 23.25 -9.64 -11.56
CA GLN A 288 23.86 -10.96 -11.57
C GLN A 288 24.89 -11.10 -10.44
N ILE A 289 24.92 -12.25 -9.77
CA ILE A 289 25.94 -12.55 -8.74
C ILE A 289 27.35 -12.43 -9.32
N GLY A 290 28.22 -11.69 -8.63
CA GLY A 290 29.60 -11.46 -9.04
C GLY A 290 29.80 -10.36 -10.09
N ALA A 291 28.75 -9.91 -10.78
CA ALA A 291 28.84 -8.85 -11.77
C ALA A 291 29.14 -7.49 -11.13
N THR A 292 29.84 -6.64 -11.88
CA THR A 292 30.16 -5.26 -11.46
C THR A 292 29.22 -4.23 -12.09
N THR A 293 28.23 -4.67 -12.86
CA THR A 293 27.17 -3.85 -13.45
C THR A 293 25.80 -4.41 -13.10
N ALA A 294 24.78 -3.55 -13.17
CA ALA A 294 23.37 -3.88 -13.05
C ALA A 294 22.58 -3.19 -14.16
N VAL A 295 21.44 -3.75 -14.55
CA VAL A 295 20.48 -3.05 -15.43
C VAL A 295 19.40 -2.44 -14.55
N VAL A 296 19.19 -1.12 -14.63
CA VAL A 296 18.17 -0.37 -13.89
C VAL A 296 17.28 0.35 -14.88
N ASN A 297 15.98 0.04 -14.90
CA ASN A 297 15.02 0.58 -15.87
C ASN A 297 15.53 0.49 -17.32
N GLY A 298 16.08 -0.68 -17.68
CA GLY A 298 16.64 -0.97 -19.01
C GLY A 298 18.00 -0.32 -19.31
N LYS A 299 18.62 0.40 -18.36
CA LYS A 299 19.93 1.05 -18.54
C LYS A 299 20.99 0.42 -17.66
N GLU A 300 22.16 0.14 -18.23
CA GLU A 300 23.30 -0.37 -17.47
C GLU A 300 23.86 0.69 -16.50
N GLN A 301 24.17 0.26 -15.28
CA GLN A 301 24.74 1.07 -14.19
C GLN A 301 25.91 0.33 -13.56
N GLN A 302 26.96 1.07 -13.18
CA GLN A 302 28.13 0.51 -12.50
C GLN A 302 27.85 0.30 -11.01
N LEU A 303 28.20 -0.87 -10.50
CA LEU A 303 28.15 -1.18 -9.08
C LEU A 303 29.50 -0.86 -8.42
N LEU A 304 29.44 -0.33 -7.19
CA LEU A 304 30.62 -0.12 -6.33
C LEU A 304 31.12 -1.41 -5.68
N GLY A 305 30.36 -2.50 -5.81
CA GLY A 305 30.70 -3.82 -5.29
C GLY A 305 29.76 -4.87 -5.86
N SER A 306 30.26 -6.09 -6.06
CA SER A 306 29.49 -7.12 -6.72
C SER A 306 28.42 -7.73 -5.80
N PRO A 307 27.21 -8.03 -6.31
CA PRO A 307 26.24 -8.83 -5.59
C PRO A 307 26.84 -10.18 -5.19
N TYR A 308 26.56 -10.65 -3.97
CA TYR A 308 27.02 -11.96 -3.52
C TYR A 308 25.96 -12.67 -2.70
N ILE A 309 26.13 -13.98 -2.49
CA ILE A 309 25.23 -14.78 -1.66
C ILE A 309 25.93 -15.07 -0.32
N ALA A 310 25.25 -14.76 0.79
CA ALA A 310 25.63 -15.21 2.11
C ALA A 310 24.41 -15.75 2.86
N ASN A 311 24.57 -16.90 3.53
CA ASN A 311 23.51 -17.59 4.27
C ASN A 311 22.22 -17.79 3.45
N GLY A 312 22.35 -18.03 2.14
CA GLY A 312 21.20 -18.22 1.26
C GLY A 312 20.41 -16.94 0.95
N ARG A 313 21.01 -15.76 1.16
CA ARG A 313 20.45 -14.45 0.81
C ARG A 313 21.39 -13.69 -0.11
N THR A 314 20.80 -12.98 -1.07
CA THR A 314 21.54 -12.05 -1.93
C THR A 314 21.81 -10.76 -1.17
N MET A 315 23.09 -10.42 -1.08
CA MET A 315 23.61 -9.20 -0.47
C MET A 315 24.03 -8.22 -1.57
N LEU A 316 23.60 -6.96 -1.45
CA LEU A 316 23.91 -5.87 -2.38
C LEU A 316 24.52 -4.67 -1.68
N PRO A 317 25.38 -3.88 -2.37
CA PRO A 317 25.86 -2.62 -1.82
C PRO A 317 24.70 -1.72 -1.45
N PHE A 318 24.57 -1.40 -0.16
CA PHE A 318 23.34 -0.82 0.39
C PHE A 318 22.98 0.54 -0.22
N ARG A 319 24.00 1.35 -0.54
CA ARG A 319 23.81 2.68 -1.12
C ARG A 319 23.18 2.59 -2.51
N PHE A 320 23.65 1.66 -3.33
CA PHE A 320 23.10 1.47 -4.68
C PHE A 320 21.63 1.07 -4.62
N ILE A 321 21.30 0.05 -3.83
CA ILE A 321 19.93 -0.44 -3.73
C ILE A 321 19.01 0.57 -3.03
N GLY A 322 19.48 1.23 -1.96
CA GLY A 322 18.70 2.24 -1.25
C GLY A 322 18.38 3.44 -2.13
N GLU A 323 19.37 4.01 -2.82
CA GLU A 323 19.16 5.15 -3.71
C GLU A 323 18.28 4.78 -4.92
N ALA A 324 18.42 3.57 -5.47
CA ALA A 324 17.58 3.08 -6.56
C ALA A 324 16.11 2.88 -6.16
N LEU A 325 15.85 2.51 -4.90
CA LEU A 325 14.51 2.36 -4.32
C LEU A 325 13.93 3.67 -3.75
N GLY A 326 14.60 4.81 -3.96
CA GLY A 326 14.09 6.13 -3.54
C GLY A 326 14.48 6.58 -2.13
N PHE A 327 15.35 5.86 -1.43
CA PHE A 327 15.84 6.28 -0.12
C PHE A 327 16.97 7.31 -0.20
N ASP A 328 16.96 8.24 0.74
CA ASP A 328 18.15 8.92 1.22
C ASP A 328 18.89 8.02 2.21
N VAL A 329 20.18 7.83 1.93
CA VAL A 329 21.01 6.82 2.60
C VAL A 329 22.11 7.50 3.41
N SER A 330 22.11 7.28 4.72
CA SER A 330 23.10 7.79 5.66
C SER A 330 23.92 6.66 6.31
N TRP A 331 25.15 6.99 6.69
CA TRP A 331 26.07 6.09 7.38
C TRP A 331 26.66 6.77 8.61
N ASN A 332 26.59 6.11 9.76
CA ASN A 332 27.25 6.51 10.99
C ASN A 332 28.23 5.42 11.42
N GLY A 333 29.51 5.67 11.12
CA GLY A 333 30.59 4.72 11.40
C GLY A 333 30.89 4.51 12.88
N ALA A 334 30.53 5.44 13.76
CA ALA A 334 30.73 5.26 15.21
C ALA A 334 29.79 4.19 15.78
N ASN A 335 28.58 4.09 15.22
CA ASN A 335 27.55 3.13 15.63
C ASN A 335 27.44 1.93 14.69
N SER A 336 28.23 1.90 13.61
CA SER A 336 28.06 0.95 12.50
C SER A 336 26.63 0.91 11.97
N GLU A 337 26.05 2.09 11.82
CA GLU A 337 24.62 2.30 11.61
C GLU A 337 24.35 2.83 10.19
N ILE A 338 23.36 2.23 9.54
CA ILE A 338 22.80 2.62 8.25
C ILE A 338 21.42 3.23 8.51
N GLY A 339 21.23 4.50 8.14
CA GLY A 339 19.92 5.13 8.20
C GLY A 339 19.34 5.28 6.79
N LEU A 340 18.10 4.88 6.60
CA LEU A 340 17.35 5.01 5.36
C LEU A 340 16.06 5.78 5.65
N THR A 341 15.86 6.86 4.91
CA THR A 341 14.63 7.65 4.95
C THR A 341 14.17 7.81 3.52
N LEU A 342 12.88 7.69 3.23
CA LEU A 342 12.40 8.01 1.90
C LEU A 342 12.69 9.48 1.61
N LYS A 343 13.19 9.77 0.41
CA LYS A 343 13.27 11.17 -0.05
C LYS A 343 11.87 11.74 0.10
N SER A 344 11.73 12.85 0.83
CA SER A 344 10.43 13.52 0.89
C SER A 344 10.03 13.74 -0.55
N GLN A 345 8.92 13.15 -0.97
CA GLN A 345 8.35 13.51 -2.24
C GLN A 345 8.07 15.01 -2.11
N SER A 346 8.90 15.83 -2.77
CA SER A 346 8.84 17.28 -2.65
C SER A 346 7.56 17.71 -3.35
N HIS A 347 6.45 17.69 -2.63
CA HIS A 347 5.19 18.22 -3.07
C HIS A 347 5.23 19.74 -2.85
N SER A 348 6.00 20.40 -3.72
CA SER A 348 6.07 21.87 -3.80
C SER A 348 4.88 22.44 -4.55
#